data_AF-A0A7W0L1S8-F1
#
_entry.id   AF-A0A7W0L1S8-F1
#
_cell.length_a   1.000
_cell.length_b   1.000
_cell.length_c   1.000
_cell.angle_alpha   90.00
_cell.angle_beta   90.00
_cell.angle_gamma   90.00
#
_symmetry.space_group_name_H-M   'P 1'
#
loop_
_entity.id
_entity.type
_entity.pdbx_description
1 polymer ?
#
loop_
_entity_poly.entity_id
_entity_poly.type
_entity_poly.pdbx_seq_one_letter_code
_entity_poly.pdbx_strand_id
1 'polypeptide(L)'
;MLSRLQWVRDCTSWLAGACTGRPPPRCECGHLIDDEGAIPKAGLSRAQRDDVETVARGGGVQIAGQVSQRVLGYGFTFAAFRILDPLFYGLYRQVSQILAIGAQLGLAGYNYAAMRWVARARAAGDHGGVRGAARVGLTCAGIASALVAGAIFFAAHPIAAIFGDNASEIDDLAFLLRVGVLYVPLFATMQVLRYCTQGYKTMVPSVIAGNIVQPAARFVLGVAVLGAGYLLWEVPRRDLLVASVVTLMISVALGMITAGWYLRRMLAMEERVAAPMTEFGAMTRFALPQAGSSLLGIQSIGLGILVLG
;
A
#
# COMPACT_ATOMS: atom_id res chain seq x y z
N MET A 1 -5.25 37.36 14.54
CA MET A 1 -6.37 36.51 15.00
C MET A 1 -7.74 37.00 14.50
N LEU A 2 -7.90 38.29 14.14
CA LEU A 2 -9.16 38.85 13.61
C LEU A 2 -9.48 38.48 12.14
N SER A 3 -8.49 38.12 11.30
CA SER A 3 -8.73 37.81 9.88
C SER A 3 -9.32 36.41 9.61
N ARG A 4 -9.18 35.45 10.54
CA ARG A 4 -9.75 34.10 10.37
C ARG A 4 -11.23 34.01 10.75
N LEU A 5 -11.72 34.93 11.58
CA LEU A 5 -13.14 34.97 11.97
C LEU A 5 -14.04 35.58 10.87
N GLN A 6 -13.48 36.44 10.03
CA GLN A 6 -14.22 37.06 8.92
C GLN A 6 -14.53 36.04 7.81
N TRP A 7 -13.56 35.17 7.49
CA TRP A 7 -13.72 34.13 6.46
C TRP A 7 -14.81 33.09 6.80
N VAL A 8 -14.96 32.76 8.10
CA VAL A 8 -15.98 31.79 8.54
C VAL A 8 -17.40 32.40 8.51
N ARG A 9 -17.53 33.71 8.76
CA ARG A 9 -18.80 34.43 8.61
C ARG A 9 -19.23 34.56 7.15
N ASP A 10 -18.29 34.76 6.22
CA ASP A 10 -18.60 34.90 4.80
C ASP A 10 -18.98 33.55 4.14
N CYS A 11 -18.42 32.42 4.61
CA CYS A 11 -18.87 31.10 4.15
C CYS A 11 -20.26 30.72 4.67
N THR A 12 -20.67 31.22 5.85
CA THR A 12 -21.99 30.88 6.42
C THR A 12 -23.13 31.66 5.80
N SER A 13 -22.88 32.88 5.31
CA SER A 13 -23.88 33.63 4.53
C SER A 13 -24.11 33.04 3.13
N TRP A 14 -23.10 32.40 2.54
CA TRP A 14 -23.19 31.76 1.22
C TRP A 14 -24.14 30.55 1.20
N LEU A 15 -24.17 29.76 2.28
CA LEU A 15 -25.08 28.61 2.41
C LEU A 15 -26.54 29.01 2.67
N ALA A 16 -26.79 30.20 3.23
CA ALA A 16 -28.15 30.68 3.49
C ALA A 16 -28.85 31.27 2.24
N GLY A 17 -28.09 31.77 1.26
CA GLY A 17 -28.63 32.39 0.04
C GLY A 17 -29.19 31.41 -0.99
N ALA A 18 -28.71 30.16 -1.00
CA ALA A 18 -29.02 29.18 -2.06
C ALA A 18 -30.49 28.71 -2.09
N CYS A 19 -31.29 28.96 -1.06
CA CYS A 19 -32.68 28.49 -0.97
C CYS A 19 -33.75 29.56 -1.32
N THR A 20 -33.39 30.79 -1.65
CA THR A 20 -34.38 31.89 -1.78
C THR A 20 -34.61 32.42 -3.19
N GLY A 21 -34.00 31.82 -4.23
CA GLY A 21 -34.26 32.20 -5.63
C GLY A 21 -33.95 33.66 -6.00
N ARG A 22 -33.29 34.42 -5.11
CA ARG A 22 -32.80 35.76 -5.41
C ARG A 22 -31.45 35.65 -6.12
N PRO A 23 -31.22 36.40 -7.21
CA PRO A 23 -29.90 36.49 -7.81
C PRO A 23 -28.90 37.01 -6.76
N PRO A 24 -27.68 36.47 -6.71
CA PRO A 24 -26.68 36.93 -5.76
C PRO A 24 -26.44 38.43 -5.96
N PRO A 25 -26.18 39.19 -4.88
CA PRO A 25 -25.80 40.59 -5.01
C PRO A 25 -24.59 40.66 -5.95
N ARG A 26 -24.67 41.50 -6.98
CA ARG A 26 -23.54 41.79 -7.85
C ARG A 26 -22.40 42.27 -6.96
N CYS A 27 -21.38 41.44 -6.76
CA CYS A 27 -20.11 41.93 -6.26
C CYS A 27 -19.61 42.93 -7.28
N GLU A 28 -19.60 44.22 -6.92
CA GLU A 28 -18.76 45.22 -7.56
C GLU A 28 -17.30 44.85 -7.30
N CYS A 29 -16.81 43.82 -8.00
CA CYS A 29 -15.39 43.65 -8.30
C CYS A 29 -15.07 44.46 -9.56
N GLY A 30 -15.41 45.75 -9.53
CA GLY A 30 -15.04 46.72 -10.55
C GLY A 30 -13.65 47.27 -10.26
N HIS A 31 -12.63 46.43 -10.40
CA HIS A 31 -11.26 46.78 -10.78
C HIS A 31 -10.40 45.52 -10.76
N LEU A 32 -9.59 45.34 -11.81
CA LEU A 32 -8.67 44.20 -12.08
C LEU A 32 -9.26 43.09 -12.95
N ILE A 33 -9.92 43.46 -14.05
CA ILE A 33 -9.85 42.66 -15.29
C ILE A 33 -9.38 43.61 -16.38
N ASP A 34 -8.13 44.07 -16.25
CA ASP A 34 -7.35 44.70 -17.30
C ASP A 34 -5.88 44.44 -16.95
N ASP A 35 -5.46 43.22 -17.23
CA ASP A 35 -4.15 42.96 -17.79
C ASP A 35 -4.17 41.50 -18.26
N GLU A 36 -3.95 41.28 -19.56
CA GLU A 36 -3.29 40.08 -20.07
C GLU A 36 -1.85 40.07 -19.51
N GLY A 37 -1.77 40.00 -18.19
CA GLY A 37 -0.58 40.11 -17.38
C GLY A 37 0.25 38.90 -17.69
N ALA A 38 1.29 39.13 -18.49
CA ALA A 38 2.43 38.27 -18.68
C ALA A 38 2.61 37.37 -17.45
N ILE A 39 2.48 36.05 -17.62
CA ILE A 39 2.88 35.08 -16.60
C ILE A 39 4.23 35.58 -16.09
N PRO A 40 4.35 36.02 -14.83
CA PRO A 40 5.59 36.58 -14.37
C PRO A 40 6.65 35.52 -14.63
N LYS A 41 7.61 35.80 -15.52
CA LYS A 41 8.82 35.00 -15.69
C LYS A 41 9.73 35.15 -14.44
N ALA A 42 9.12 35.34 -13.28
CA ALA A 42 9.76 35.25 -11.99
C ALA A 42 10.17 33.80 -11.84
N GLY A 43 11.46 33.55 -12.09
CA GLY A 43 12.05 32.24 -11.83
C GLY A 43 11.68 31.76 -10.43
N LEU A 44 11.45 30.46 -10.29
CA LEU A 44 11.11 29.82 -9.02
C LEU A 44 11.98 30.36 -7.88
N SER A 45 11.35 30.72 -6.77
CA SER A 45 12.07 31.05 -5.53
C SER A 45 12.91 29.86 -5.08
N ARG A 46 13.97 30.08 -4.29
CA ARG A 46 14.86 29.00 -3.85
C ARG A 46 14.10 27.85 -3.17
N ALA A 47 13.16 28.19 -2.27
CA ALA A 47 12.32 27.20 -1.61
C ALA A 47 11.46 26.37 -2.60
N GLN A 48 10.92 26.99 -3.65
CA GLN A 48 10.16 26.27 -4.66
C GLN A 48 11.04 25.35 -5.52
N ARG A 49 12.29 25.75 -5.80
CA ARG A 49 13.26 24.89 -6.51
C ARG A 49 13.62 23.66 -5.68
N ASP A 50 13.89 23.86 -4.40
CA ASP A 50 14.24 22.77 -3.47
C ASP A 50 13.08 21.77 -3.32
N ASP A 51 11.84 22.27 -3.28
CA ASP A 51 10.63 21.43 -3.25
C ASP A 51 10.47 20.62 -4.56
N VAL A 52 10.65 21.27 -5.73
CA VAL A 52 10.60 20.60 -7.04
C VAL A 52 11.69 19.53 -7.15
N GLU A 53 12.91 19.82 -6.72
CA GLU A 53 14.01 18.86 -6.71
C GLU A 53 13.70 17.66 -5.81
N THR A 54 13.16 17.91 -4.61
CA THR A 54 12.77 16.85 -3.68
C THR A 54 11.70 15.94 -4.27
N VAL A 55 10.69 16.50 -4.92
CA VAL A 55 9.63 15.75 -5.60
C VAL A 55 10.19 14.97 -6.79
N ALA A 56 11.01 15.59 -7.64
CA ALA A 56 11.61 14.96 -8.81
C ALA A 56 12.50 13.78 -8.42
N ARG A 57 13.33 13.94 -7.37
CA ARG A 57 14.18 12.88 -6.84
C ARG A 57 13.36 11.74 -6.23
N GLY A 58 12.32 12.07 -5.46
CA GLY A 58 11.39 11.09 -4.90
C GLY A 58 10.69 10.26 -5.98
N GLY A 59 10.23 10.92 -7.05
CA GLY A 59 9.63 10.29 -8.22
C GLY A 59 10.61 9.38 -8.96
N GLY A 60 11.84 9.84 -9.21
CA GLY A 60 12.88 9.05 -9.86
C GLY A 60 13.21 7.75 -9.11
N VAL A 61 13.34 7.83 -7.78
CA VAL A 61 13.57 6.66 -6.92
C VAL A 61 12.38 5.69 -6.99
N GLN A 62 11.15 6.21 -6.98
CA GLN A 62 9.95 5.39 -7.09
C GLN A 62 9.87 4.64 -8.42
N ILE A 63 10.16 5.32 -9.54
CA ILE A 63 10.17 4.73 -10.88
C ILE A 63 11.23 3.63 -10.97
N ALA A 64 12.48 3.92 -10.57
CA ALA A 64 13.56 2.94 -10.58
C ALA A 64 13.22 1.69 -9.76
N GLY A 65 12.60 1.89 -8.58
CA GLY A 65 12.08 0.81 -7.76
C GLY A 65 11.03 -0.03 -8.49
N GLN A 66 10.01 0.61 -9.06
CA GLN A 66 8.95 -0.11 -9.78
C GLN A 66 9.46 -0.90 -10.99
N VAL A 67 10.40 -0.32 -11.76
CA VAL A 67 11.06 -1.02 -12.87
C VAL A 67 11.80 -2.25 -12.35
N SER A 68 12.61 -2.09 -11.29
CA SER A 68 13.35 -3.20 -10.67
C SER A 68 12.41 -4.31 -10.19
N GLN A 69 11.33 -3.94 -9.49
CA GLN A 69 10.30 -4.87 -9.04
C GLN A 69 9.68 -5.66 -10.20
N ARG A 70 9.34 -4.99 -11.31
CA ARG A 70 8.73 -5.62 -12.48
C ARG A 70 9.70 -6.57 -13.18
N VAL A 71 10.97 -6.18 -13.35
CA VAL A 71 12.01 -7.01 -13.95
C VAL A 71 12.24 -8.28 -13.12
N LEU A 72 12.40 -8.14 -11.79
CA LEU A 72 12.56 -9.28 -10.89
C LEU A 72 11.33 -10.19 -10.86
N GLY A 73 10.13 -9.59 -10.83
CA GLY A 73 8.87 -10.32 -10.88
C GLY A 73 8.68 -11.10 -12.19
N TYR A 74 9.09 -10.52 -13.32
CA TYR A 74 9.10 -11.20 -14.61
C TYR A 74 10.12 -12.34 -14.64
N GLY A 75 11.33 -12.12 -14.13
CA GLY A 75 12.36 -13.17 -14.02
C GLY A 75 11.87 -14.36 -13.19
N PHE A 76 11.24 -14.10 -12.04
CA PHE A 76 10.66 -15.16 -11.20
C PHE A 76 9.53 -15.88 -11.94
N THR A 77 8.67 -15.13 -12.63
CA THR A 77 7.57 -15.69 -13.45
C THR A 77 8.09 -16.64 -14.51
N PHE A 78 9.12 -16.24 -15.24
CA PHE A 78 9.73 -17.06 -16.28
C PHE A 78 10.31 -18.36 -15.70
N ALA A 79 11.06 -18.28 -14.61
CA ALA A 79 11.63 -19.44 -13.94
C ALA A 79 10.54 -20.39 -13.40
N ALA A 80 9.56 -19.85 -12.69
CA ALA A 80 8.46 -20.62 -12.13
C ALA A 80 7.64 -21.32 -13.22
N PHE A 81 7.31 -20.64 -14.32
CA PHE A 81 6.58 -21.23 -15.45
C PHE A 81 7.34 -22.38 -16.12
N ARG A 82 8.68 -22.28 -16.20
CA ARG A 82 9.53 -23.32 -16.81
C ARG A 82 9.71 -24.56 -15.93
N ILE A 83 9.64 -24.40 -14.61
CA ILE A 83 9.91 -25.48 -13.65
C ILE A 83 8.61 -26.17 -13.20
N LEU A 84 7.55 -25.39 -12.94
CA LEU A 84 6.30 -25.91 -12.38
C LEU A 84 5.36 -26.50 -13.43
N ASP A 85 5.61 -26.32 -14.73
CA ASP A 85 4.63 -26.49 -15.82
C ASP A 85 3.45 -25.50 -15.78
N PRO A 86 2.74 -25.30 -16.91
CA PRO A 86 1.65 -24.33 -17.01
C PRO A 86 0.53 -24.54 -15.98
N LEU A 87 0.18 -25.80 -15.69
CA LEU A 87 -0.90 -26.15 -14.76
C LEU A 87 -0.62 -25.66 -13.33
N PHE A 88 0.50 -26.08 -12.73
CA PHE A 88 0.84 -25.69 -11.36
C PHE A 88 1.20 -24.20 -11.27
N TYR A 89 1.74 -23.61 -12.34
CA TYR A 89 1.95 -22.16 -12.39
C TYR A 89 0.63 -21.37 -12.40
N GLY A 90 -0.41 -21.88 -13.07
CA GLY A 90 -1.77 -21.33 -13.02
C GLY A 90 -2.30 -21.28 -11.58
N LEU A 91 -2.24 -22.41 -10.88
CA LEU A 91 -2.62 -22.50 -9.46
C LEU A 91 -1.84 -21.54 -8.57
N TYR A 92 -0.52 -21.47 -8.75
CA TYR A 92 0.32 -20.52 -8.04
C TYR A 92 -0.18 -19.08 -8.24
N ARG A 93 -0.51 -18.72 -9.50
CA ARG A 93 -0.98 -17.38 -9.84
C ARG A 93 -2.32 -17.08 -9.21
N GLN A 94 -3.29 -17.99 -9.31
CA GLN A 94 -4.60 -17.85 -8.67
C GLN A 94 -4.46 -17.63 -7.15
N VAL A 95 -3.72 -18.49 -6.44
CA VAL A 95 -3.45 -18.37 -5.00
C VAL A 95 -2.83 -17.00 -4.68
N SER A 96 -1.78 -16.63 -5.40
CA SER A 96 -1.07 -15.37 -5.14
C SER A 96 -1.97 -14.14 -5.37
N GLN A 97 -2.90 -14.22 -6.32
CA GLN A 97 -3.82 -13.15 -6.65
C GLN A 97 -4.92 -13.01 -5.58
N ILE A 98 -5.52 -14.12 -5.15
CA ILE A 98 -6.52 -14.14 -4.06
C ILE A 98 -5.90 -13.58 -2.77
N LEU A 99 -4.69 -14.04 -2.42
CA LEU A 99 -3.96 -13.54 -1.25
C LEU A 99 -3.60 -12.05 -1.38
N ALA A 100 -3.24 -11.58 -2.58
CA ALA A 100 -2.98 -10.15 -2.81
C ALA A 100 -4.23 -9.29 -2.64
N ILE A 101 -5.37 -9.73 -3.15
CA ILE A 101 -6.67 -9.05 -2.96
C ILE A 101 -7.02 -9.00 -1.47
N GLY A 102 -6.90 -10.15 -0.78
CA GLY A 102 -7.10 -10.24 0.67
C GLY A 102 -6.17 -9.31 1.45
N ALA A 103 -4.90 -9.21 1.07
CA ALA A 103 -3.94 -8.32 1.70
C ALA A 103 -4.30 -6.83 1.52
N GLN A 104 -4.83 -6.45 0.36
CA GLN A 104 -5.28 -5.08 0.10
C GLN A 104 -6.55 -4.75 0.89
N LEU A 105 -7.50 -5.69 1.02
CA LEU A 105 -8.64 -5.58 1.92
C LEU A 105 -8.19 -5.40 3.38
N GLY A 106 -7.19 -6.19 3.79
CA GLY A 106 -6.61 -6.16 5.14
C GLY A 106 -5.95 -4.82 5.52
N LEU A 107 -5.64 -3.96 4.54
CA LEU A 107 -5.15 -2.61 4.83
C LEU A 107 -6.24 -1.67 5.33
N ALA A 108 -7.47 -1.84 4.86
CA ALA A 108 -8.61 -0.97 5.15
C ALA A 108 -8.28 0.55 5.10
N GLY A 109 -7.38 0.96 4.19
CA GLY A 109 -6.95 2.36 4.02
C GLY A 109 -5.99 2.91 5.09
N TYR A 110 -5.62 2.12 6.10
CA TYR A 110 -4.81 2.61 7.24
C TYR A 110 -3.36 2.94 6.88
N ASN A 111 -2.81 2.39 5.80
CA ASN A 111 -1.51 2.79 5.28
C ASN A 111 -1.50 4.28 4.87
N TYR A 112 -2.51 4.73 4.12
CA TYR A 112 -2.65 6.14 3.73
C TYR A 112 -2.96 7.04 4.92
N ALA A 113 -3.82 6.59 5.84
CA ALA A 113 -4.10 7.32 7.08
C ALA A 113 -2.82 7.49 7.92
N ALA A 114 -2.04 6.43 8.10
CA ALA A 114 -0.79 6.50 8.85
C ALA A 114 0.20 7.48 8.21
N MET A 115 0.41 7.43 6.88
CA MET A 115 1.26 8.40 6.18
C MET A 115 0.81 9.84 6.41
N ARG A 116 -0.47 10.14 6.22
CA ARG A 116 -1.02 11.49 6.35
C ARG A 116 -0.88 12.03 7.77
N TRP A 117 -1.20 11.23 8.78
CA TRP A 117 -1.12 11.68 10.18
C TRP A 117 0.32 11.77 10.69
N VAL A 118 1.21 10.87 10.27
CA VAL A 118 2.65 10.99 10.57
C VAL A 118 3.20 12.29 9.99
N ALA A 119 2.91 12.60 8.71
CA ALA A 119 3.35 13.84 8.08
C ALA A 119 2.79 15.09 8.79
N ARG A 120 1.51 15.08 9.18
CA ARG A 120 0.86 16.17 9.92
C ARG A 120 1.48 16.38 11.30
N ALA A 121 1.67 15.31 12.08
CA ALA A 121 2.24 15.38 13.41
C ALA A 121 3.70 15.86 13.37
N ARG A 122 4.49 15.36 12.41
CA ARG A 122 5.85 15.85 12.13
C ARG A 122 5.88 17.35 11.83
N ALA A 123 4.98 17.83 10.96
CA ALA A 123 4.90 19.24 10.61
C ALA A 123 4.52 20.14 11.80
N ALA A 124 3.79 19.59 12.78
CA ALA A 124 3.40 20.28 14.01
C ALA A 124 4.43 20.16 15.14
N GLY A 125 5.52 19.39 14.97
CA GLY A 125 6.45 19.08 16.06
C GLY A 125 5.88 18.14 17.13
N ASP A 126 4.74 17.49 16.87
CA ASP A 126 4.08 16.59 17.81
C ASP A 126 4.68 15.17 17.70
N HIS A 127 5.74 14.94 18.47
CA HIS A 127 6.44 13.66 18.53
C HIS A 127 5.55 12.51 19.03
N GLY A 128 4.61 12.79 19.94
CA GLY A 128 3.67 11.81 20.46
C GLY A 128 2.65 11.38 19.39
N GLY A 129 2.18 12.35 18.59
CA GLY A 129 1.30 12.13 17.45
C GLY A 129 1.94 11.27 16.35
N VAL A 130 3.24 11.41 16.08
CA VAL A 130 3.96 10.57 15.09
C VAL A 130 3.89 9.09 15.48
N ARG A 131 4.25 8.77 16.73
CA ARG A 131 4.14 7.38 17.23
C ARG A 131 2.70 6.91 17.30
N GLY A 132 1.80 7.77 17.76
CA GLY A 132 0.38 7.45 17.89
C GLY A 132 -0.24 7.09 16.55
N ALA A 133 0.05 7.86 15.50
CA ALA A 133 -0.40 7.59 14.15
C ALA A 133 0.16 6.27 13.60
N ALA A 134 1.46 6.02 13.76
CA ALA A 134 2.08 4.76 13.34
C ALA A 134 1.48 3.56 14.10
N ARG A 135 1.28 3.70 15.43
CA ARG A 135 0.68 2.66 16.28
C ARG A 135 -0.75 2.35 15.84
N VAL A 136 -1.59 3.38 15.68
CA VAL A 136 -2.99 3.21 15.23
C VAL A 136 -3.03 2.54 13.86
N GLY A 137 -2.22 3.00 12.91
CA GLY A 137 -2.13 2.37 11.59
C GLY A 137 -1.77 0.89 11.66
N LEU A 138 -0.74 0.54 12.45
CA LEU A 138 -0.29 -0.83 12.61
C LEU A 138 -1.30 -1.71 13.34
N THR A 139 -1.91 -1.23 14.42
CA THR A 139 -2.90 -2.02 15.18
C THR A 139 -4.16 -2.24 14.36
N CYS A 140 -4.66 -1.21 13.68
CA CYS A 140 -5.91 -1.32 12.93
C CYS A 140 -5.75 -2.13 11.65
N ALA A 141 -4.67 -1.93 10.90
CA ALA A 141 -4.34 -2.80 9.76
C ALA A 141 -4.02 -4.22 10.22
N GLY A 142 -3.36 -4.40 11.36
CA GLY A 142 -3.10 -5.72 11.95
C GLY A 142 -4.39 -6.47 12.28
N ILE A 143 -5.35 -5.80 12.95
CA ILE A 143 -6.67 -6.39 13.24
C ILE A 143 -7.45 -6.67 11.95
N ALA A 144 -7.54 -5.70 11.04
CA ALA A 144 -8.27 -5.87 9.78
C ALA A 144 -7.69 -7.00 8.92
N SER A 145 -6.37 -7.06 8.79
CA SER A 145 -5.69 -8.12 8.04
C SER A 145 -5.77 -9.48 8.73
N ALA A 146 -5.76 -9.55 10.06
CA ALA A 146 -6.01 -10.80 10.79
C ALA A 146 -7.44 -11.31 10.59
N LEU A 147 -8.44 -10.42 10.55
CA LEU A 147 -9.82 -10.79 10.24
C LEU A 147 -9.96 -11.30 8.81
N VAL A 148 -9.35 -10.63 7.83
CA VAL A 148 -9.37 -11.09 6.44
C VAL A 148 -8.62 -12.41 6.26
N ALA A 149 -7.48 -12.58 6.93
CA ALA A 149 -6.75 -13.85 6.96
C ALA A 149 -7.61 -14.97 7.56
N GLY A 150 -8.24 -14.74 8.71
CA GLY A 150 -9.17 -15.70 9.31
C GLY A 150 -10.31 -16.06 8.37
N ALA A 151 -10.92 -15.07 7.71
CA ALA A 151 -11.97 -15.29 6.72
C ALA A 151 -11.48 -16.18 5.56
N ILE A 152 -10.30 -15.90 4.99
CA ILE A 152 -9.72 -16.72 3.92
C ILE A 152 -9.40 -18.14 4.41
N PHE A 153 -8.87 -18.30 5.62
CA PHE A 153 -8.52 -19.61 6.17
C PHE A 153 -9.74 -20.52 6.33
N PHE A 154 -10.82 -20.00 6.93
CA PHE A 154 -12.05 -20.76 7.15
C PHE A 154 -12.88 -20.92 5.87
N ALA A 155 -12.91 -19.89 5.02
CA ALA A 155 -13.61 -19.92 3.74
C ALA A 155 -12.74 -20.43 2.58
N ALA A 156 -11.60 -21.07 2.84
CA ALA A 156 -10.66 -21.48 1.79
C ALA A 156 -11.31 -22.40 0.74
N HIS A 157 -12.13 -23.36 1.19
CA HIS A 157 -12.82 -24.29 0.31
C HIS A 157 -13.94 -23.63 -0.52
N PRO A 158 -14.89 -22.85 0.05
CA PRO A 158 -15.88 -22.16 -0.77
C PRO A 158 -15.26 -21.10 -1.70
N ILE A 159 -14.15 -20.46 -1.30
CA ILE A 159 -13.39 -19.58 -2.21
C ILE A 159 -12.80 -20.40 -3.36
N ALA A 160 -12.16 -21.53 -3.07
CA ALA A 160 -11.57 -22.39 -4.09
C ALA A 160 -12.61 -22.96 -5.06
N ALA A 161 -13.81 -23.31 -4.58
CA ALA A 161 -14.90 -23.81 -5.40
C ALA A 161 -15.46 -22.80 -6.41
N ILE A 162 -15.19 -21.49 -6.24
CA ILE A 162 -15.56 -20.45 -7.21
C ILE A 162 -14.60 -20.44 -8.41
N PHE A 163 -13.35 -20.88 -8.22
CA PHE A 163 -12.28 -20.74 -9.22
C PHE A 163 -11.76 -22.07 -9.77
N GLY A 164 -11.97 -23.19 -9.10
CA GLY A 164 -11.51 -24.51 -9.55
C GLY A 164 -12.55 -25.24 -10.39
N ASP A 165 -12.09 -25.92 -11.45
CA ASP A 165 -12.97 -26.65 -12.37
C ASP A 165 -13.30 -28.07 -11.88
N ASN A 166 -12.38 -28.69 -11.15
CA ASN A 166 -12.48 -30.08 -10.70
C ASN A 166 -12.23 -30.21 -9.19
N ALA A 167 -12.76 -31.28 -8.58
CA ALA A 167 -12.65 -31.51 -7.13
C ALA A 167 -11.21 -31.53 -6.61
N SER A 168 -10.27 -32.14 -7.34
CA SER A 168 -8.85 -32.18 -6.94
C SER A 168 -8.21 -30.79 -6.95
N GLU A 169 -8.55 -29.96 -7.94
CA GLU A 169 -8.05 -28.60 -8.05
C GLU A 169 -8.58 -27.70 -6.94
N ILE A 170 -9.86 -27.84 -6.60
CA ILE A 170 -10.51 -27.13 -5.50
C ILE A 170 -9.81 -27.47 -4.18
N ASP A 171 -9.47 -28.73 -3.94
CA ASP A 171 -8.78 -29.15 -2.72
C ASP A 171 -7.35 -28.62 -2.64
N ASP A 172 -6.60 -28.69 -3.75
CA ASP A 172 -5.24 -28.13 -3.84
C ASP A 172 -5.24 -26.61 -3.62
N LEU A 173 -6.15 -25.89 -4.28
CA LEU A 173 -6.30 -24.44 -4.12
C LEU A 173 -6.68 -24.07 -2.68
N ALA A 174 -7.64 -24.77 -2.09
CA ALA A 174 -8.04 -24.55 -0.70
C ALA A 174 -6.89 -24.81 0.28
N PHE A 175 -6.09 -25.86 0.04
CA PHE A 175 -4.90 -26.14 0.83
C PHE A 175 -3.86 -25.01 0.71
N LEU A 176 -3.56 -24.57 -0.51
CA LEU A 176 -2.57 -23.50 -0.75
C LEU A 176 -3.01 -22.16 -0.17
N LEU A 177 -4.31 -21.85 -0.19
CA LEU A 177 -4.87 -20.65 0.46
C LEU A 177 -4.65 -20.69 1.98
N ARG A 178 -4.86 -21.84 2.63
CA ARG A 178 -4.61 -22.00 4.07
C ARG A 178 -3.13 -21.86 4.40
N VAL A 179 -2.24 -22.45 3.59
CA VAL A 179 -0.79 -22.33 3.75
C VAL A 179 -0.33 -20.89 3.56
N GLY A 180 -0.84 -20.20 2.53
CA GLY A 180 -0.42 -18.86 2.17
C GLY A 180 -1.08 -17.74 2.98
N VAL A 181 -2.03 -18.03 3.87
CA VAL A 181 -2.87 -17.03 4.53
C VAL A 181 -2.07 -15.99 5.32
N LEU A 182 -0.91 -16.38 5.86
CA LEU A 182 -0.04 -15.49 6.64
C LEU A 182 0.56 -14.37 5.77
N TYR A 183 0.54 -14.50 4.45
CA TYR A 183 0.87 -13.42 3.51
C TYR A 183 0.08 -12.14 3.80
N VAL A 184 -1.21 -12.26 4.11
CA VAL A 184 -2.15 -11.13 4.30
C VAL A 184 -1.69 -10.18 5.41
N PRO A 185 -1.51 -10.62 6.68
CA PRO A 185 -1.08 -9.74 7.76
C PRO A 185 0.39 -9.28 7.63
N LEU A 186 1.27 -10.12 7.06
CA LEU A 186 2.66 -9.74 6.79
C LEU A 186 2.72 -8.58 5.79
N PHE A 187 1.96 -8.69 4.70
CA PHE A 187 1.90 -7.65 3.67
C PHE A 187 1.25 -6.38 4.20
N ALA A 188 0.13 -6.48 4.90
CA ALA A 188 -0.55 -5.32 5.47
C ALA A 188 0.37 -4.53 6.42
N THR A 189 1.08 -5.24 7.30
CA THR A 189 2.04 -4.64 8.23
C THR A 189 3.21 -4.00 7.49
N MET A 190 3.81 -4.70 6.52
CA MET A 190 4.86 -4.14 5.66
C MET A 190 4.42 -2.84 5.01
N GLN A 191 3.22 -2.80 4.43
CA GLN A 191 2.69 -1.62 3.74
C GLN A 191 2.47 -0.44 4.68
N VAL A 192 1.91 -0.66 5.87
CA VAL A 192 1.76 0.44 6.85
C VAL A 192 3.13 1.01 7.24
N LEU A 193 4.11 0.15 7.53
CA LEU A 193 5.47 0.58 7.87
C LEU A 193 6.08 1.42 6.74
N ARG A 194 5.96 0.95 5.49
CA ARG A 194 6.43 1.68 4.30
C ARG A 194 5.78 3.06 4.21
N TYR A 195 4.48 3.15 4.37
CA TYR A 195 3.75 4.42 4.28
C TYR A 195 4.07 5.37 5.44
N CYS A 196 4.32 4.86 6.65
CA CYS A 196 4.84 5.66 7.75
C CYS A 196 6.18 6.31 7.40
N THR A 197 7.10 5.58 6.75
CA THR A 197 8.39 6.18 6.32
C THR A 197 8.23 7.27 5.28
N GLN A 198 7.23 7.19 4.41
CA GLN A 198 6.94 8.23 3.41
C GLN A 198 6.48 9.55 4.07
N GLY A 199 5.90 9.48 5.28
CA GLY A 199 5.53 10.65 6.07
C GLY A 199 6.71 11.56 6.46
N TYR A 200 7.95 11.06 6.34
CA TYR A 200 9.19 11.82 6.56
C TYR A 200 9.72 12.52 5.30
N LYS A 201 8.90 12.66 4.26
CA LYS A 201 9.28 13.28 2.97
C LYS A 201 10.42 12.54 2.24
N THR A 202 10.58 11.24 2.48
CA THR A 202 11.53 10.40 1.75
C THR A 202 10.88 9.12 1.25
N MET A 203 11.10 8.82 -0.03
CA MET A 203 10.56 7.61 -0.68
C MET A 203 11.53 6.42 -0.61
N VAL A 204 12.81 6.69 -0.35
CA VAL A 204 13.89 5.69 -0.39
C VAL A 204 13.59 4.46 0.49
N PRO A 205 13.21 4.60 1.77
CA PRO A 205 12.97 3.44 2.63
C PRO A 205 11.81 2.58 2.15
N SER A 206 10.72 3.23 1.72
CA SER A 206 9.53 2.55 1.17
C SER A 206 9.85 1.79 -0.11
N VAL A 207 10.68 2.38 -0.98
CA VAL A 207 11.10 1.77 -2.24
C VAL A 207 12.04 0.60 -1.98
N ILE A 208 13.04 0.75 -1.11
CA ILE A 208 13.97 -0.33 -0.78
C ILE A 208 13.20 -1.53 -0.22
N ALA A 209 12.34 -1.33 0.77
CA ALA A 209 11.64 -2.44 1.42
C ALA A 209 10.70 -3.21 0.46
N GLY A 210 9.86 -2.50 -0.28
CA GLY A 210 8.79 -3.16 -1.05
C GLY A 210 9.01 -3.28 -2.55
N ASN A 211 9.95 -2.55 -3.14
CA ASN A 211 10.21 -2.63 -4.57
C ASN A 211 11.58 -3.24 -4.89
N ILE A 212 12.49 -3.33 -3.90
CA ILE A 212 13.82 -3.93 -4.08
C ILE A 212 13.93 -5.20 -3.25
N VAL A 213 13.91 -5.11 -1.91
CA VAL A 213 14.16 -6.24 -1.01
C VAL A 213 13.12 -7.34 -1.16
N GLN A 214 11.83 -7.02 -1.11
CA GLN A 214 10.79 -8.05 -1.23
C GLN A 214 10.80 -8.74 -2.61
N PRO A 215 10.85 -8.04 -3.75
CA PRO A 215 10.95 -8.68 -5.06
C PRO A 215 12.26 -9.43 -5.28
N ALA A 216 13.39 -8.90 -4.82
CA ALA A 216 14.69 -9.57 -4.94
C ALA A 216 14.74 -10.83 -4.07
N ALA A 217 14.23 -10.77 -2.83
CA ALA A 217 14.11 -11.94 -1.98
C ALA A 217 13.21 -13.02 -2.61
N ARG A 218 12.06 -12.62 -3.17
CA ARG A 218 11.18 -13.55 -3.89
C ARG A 218 11.89 -14.20 -5.07
N PHE A 219 12.62 -13.41 -5.86
CA PHE A 219 13.37 -13.92 -7.01
C PHE A 219 14.49 -14.87 -6.57
N VAL A 220 15.39 -14.42 -5.70
CA VAL A 220 16.56 -15.20 -5.27
C VAL A 220 16.14 -16.47 -4.53
N LEU A 221 15.31 -16.34 -3.50
CA LEU A 221 14.85 -17.51 -2.74
C LEU A 221 13.97 -18.41 -3.60
N GLY A 222 13.11 -17.83 -4.43
CA GLY A 222 12.14 -18.59 -5.21
C GLY A 222 12.83 -19.40 -6.31
N VAL A 223 13.75 -18.78 -7.04
CA VAL A 223 14.55 -19.47 -8.06
C VAL A 223 15.50 -20.46 -7.42
N ALA A 224 16.11 -20.16 -6.26
CA ALA A 224 16.97 -21.11 -5.57
C ALA A 224 16.19 -22.35 -5.11
N VAL A 225 15.03 -22.17 -4.48
CA VAL A 225 14.18 -23.28 -4.01
C VAL A 225 13.64 -24.10 -5.17
N LEU A 226 13.13 -23.44 -6.21
CA LEU A 226 12.61 -24.12 -7.41
C LEU A 226 13.73 -24.85 -8.17
N GLY A 227 14.86 -24.18 -8.40
CA GLY A 227 15.99 -24.74 -9.13
C GLY A 227 16.64 -25.90 -8.39
N ALA A 228 16.90 -25.74 -7.08
CA ALA A 228 17.52 -26.80 -6.29
C ALA A 228 16.55 -27.97 -6.06
N GLY A 229 15.26 -27.70 -5.80
CA GLY A 229 14.25 -28.76 -5.67
C GLY A 229 14.04 -29.55 -6.96
N TYR A 230 14.09 -28.89 -8.12
CA TYR A 230 13.97 -29.54 -9.43
C TYR A 230 15.23 -30.30 -9.85
N LEU A 231 16.42 -29.71 -9.68
CA LEU A 231 17.68 -30.25 -10.21
C LEU A 231 18.41 -31.19 -9.25
N LEU A 232 18.34 -30.96 -7.94
CA LEU A 232 19.17 -31.67 -6.95
C LEU A 232 18.40 -32.75 -6.18
N TRP A 233 17.11 -32.52 -5.94
CA TRP A 233 16.31 -33.34 -5.02
C TRP A 233 15.12 -34.05 -5.68
N GLU A 234 14.92 -33.88 -6.99
CA GLU A 234 13.83 -34.50 -7.77
C GLU A 234 12.46 -34.38 -7.07
N VAL A 235 12.24 -33.23 -6.43
CA VAL A 235 11.07 -32.99 -5.57
C VAL A 235 9.81 -32.95 -6.44
N PRO A 236 8.71 -33.61 -6.02
CA PRO A 236 7.43 -33.54 -6.73
C PRO A 236 6.98 -32.09 -6.95
N ARG A 237 6.42 -31.80 -8.14
CA ARG A 237 6.00 -30.43 -8.52
C ARG A 237 4.98 -29.81 -7.55
N ARG A 238 4.12 -30.62 -6.94
CA ARG A 238 3.18 -30.19 -5.90
C ARG A 238 3.89 -29.59 -4.67
N ASP A 239 5.03 -30.14 -4.27
CA ASP A 239 5.77 -29.67 -3.10
C ASP A 239 6.56 -28.41 -3.45
N LEU A 240 7.03 -28.29 -4.71
CA LEU A 240 7.62 -27.07 -5.26
C LEU A 240 6.60 -25.91 -5.33
N LEU A 241 5.33 -26.21 -5.61
CA LEU A 241 4.24 -25.23 -5.59
C LEU A 241 4.04 -24.67 -4.18
N VAL A 242 3.95 -25.54 -3.17
CA VAL A 242 3.86 -25.13 -1.75
C VAL A 242 5.07 -24.28 -1.37
N ALA A 243 6.27 -24.72 -1.74
CA ALA A 243 7.51 -24.01 -1.46
C ALA A 243 7.55 -22.61 -2.13
N SER A 244 6.94 -22.46 -3.30
CA SER A 244 6.81 -21.16 -4.00
C SER A 244 5.88 -20.20 -3.26
N VAL A 245 4.79 -20.70 -2.68
CA VAL A 245 3.87 -19.91 -1.82
C VAL A 245 4.55 -19.54 -0.50
N VAL A 246 5.29 -20.46 0.11
CA VAL A 246 6.08 -20.17 1.32
C VAL A 246 7.14 -19.12 1.06
N THR A 247 7.81 -19.19 -0.09
CA THR A 247 8.80 -18.18 -0.49
C THR A 247 8.18 -16.80 -0.66
N LEU A 248 6.95 -16.72 -1.17
CA LEU A 248 6.20 -15.46 -1.22
C LEU A 248 6.04 -14.87 0.20
N MET A 249 5.65 -15.68 1.19
CA MET A 249 5.51 -15.22 2.57
C MET A 249 6.84 -14.74 3.16
N ILE A 250 7.92 -15.51 2.98
CA ILE A 250 9.26 -15.15 3.46
C ILE A 250 9.72 -13.83 2.83
N SER A 251 9.50 -13.65 1.53
CA SER A 251 9.88 -12.42 0.83
C SER A 251 9.20 -11.17 1.41
N VAL A 252 7.91 -11.29 1.76
CA VAL A 252 7.16 -10.20 2.39
C VAL A 252 7.57 -10.00 3.84
N ALA A 253 7.87 -11.07 4.58
CA ALA A 253 8.41 -10.97 5.93
C ALA A 253 9.75 -10.21 5.94
N LEU A 254 10.64 -10.47 4.98
CA LEU A 254 11.89 -9.72 4.83
C LEU A 254 11.65 -8.25 4.48
N GLY A 255 10.69 -7.96 3.61
CA GLY A 255 10.24 -6.60 3.32
C GLY A 255 9.68 -5.88 4.56
N MET A 256 8.88 -6.58 5.36
CA MET A 256 8.32 -6.08 6.63
C MET A 256 9.42 -5.77 7.64
N ILE A 257 10.39 -6.68 7.83
CA ILE A 257 11.54 -6.49 8.71
C ILE A 257 12.36 -5.28 8.27
N THR A 258 12.62 -5.15 6.97
CA THR A 258 13.36 -4.03 6.39
C THR A 258 12.62 -2.71 6.61
N ALA A 259 11.31 -2.65 6.33
CA ALA A 259 10.50 -1.46 6.55
C ALA A 259 10.45 -1.07 8.05
N GLY A 260 10.33 -2.06 8.93
CA GLY A 260 10.35 -1.85 10.38
C GLY A 260 11.69 -1.36 10.89
N TRP A 261 12.79 -1.90 10.36
CA TRP A 261 14.15 -1.44 10.66
C TRP A 261 14.35 0.02 10.22
N TYR A 262 13.92 0.38 9.01
CA TYR A 262 13.99 1.77 8.53
C TYR A 262 13.15 2.71 9.38
N LEU A 263 11.90 2.36 9.68
CA LEU A 263 11.03 3.20 10.51
C LEU A 263 11.65 3.42 11.90
N ARG A 264 12.16 2.36 12.53
CA ARG A 264 12.88 2.47 13.81
C ARG A 264 14.08 3.40 13.69
N ARG A 265 14.88 3.28 12.62
CA ARG A 265 16.06 4.11 12.39
C ARG A 265 15.72 5.59 12.15
N MET A 266 14.57 5.88 11.52
CA MET A 266 14.13 7.24 11.19
C MET A 266 13.44 7.99 12.34
N LEU A 267 12.88 7.27 13.31
CA LEU A 267 12.31 7.89 14.51
C LEU A 267 13.41 8.63 15.28
N ALA A 268 13.22 9.94 15.44
CA ALA A 268 14.10 10.78 16.26
C ALA A 268 14.05 10.36 17.74
N MET A 269 15.06 10.71 18.55
CA MET A 269 15.09 10.27 19.96
C MET A 269 13.86 10.79 20.73
N GLU A 270 13.45 12.03 20.45
CA GLU A 270 12.27 12.67 21.01
C GLU A 270 11.00 11.89 20.64
N GLU A 271 10.91 11.44 19.39
CA GLU A 271 9.83 10.58 18.89
C GLU A 271 9.87 9.17 19.47
N ARG A 272 11.03 8.66 19.89
CA ARG A 272 11.13 7.32 20.51
C ARG A 272 10.75 7.33 21.98
N VAL A 273 10.91 8.46 22.66
CA VAL A 273 10.62 8.61 24.10
C VAL A 273 9.20 9.12 24.33
N ALA A 274 8.65 9.92 23.41
CA ALA A 274 7.30 10.49 23.54
C ALA A 274 6.22 9.42 23.75
N ALA A 275 5.26 9.71 24.64
CA ALA A 275 4.07 8.89 24.83
C ALA A 275 3.18 8.97 23.57
N PRO A 276 2.68 7.84 23.04
CA PRO A 276 1.88 7.84 21.83
C PRO A 276 0.54 8.54 22.05
N MET A 277 0.28 9.63 21.31
CA MET A 277 -0.99 10.35 21.31
C MET A 277 -1.83 9.91 20.11
N THR A 278 -2.94 9.22 20.37
CA THR A 278 -3.72 8.53 19.32
C THR A 278 -4.97 9.29 18.90
N GLU A 279 -5.07 9.67 17.63
CA GLU A 279 -6.29 10.23 17.02
C GLU A 279 -7.11 9.15 16.27
N PHE A 280 -7.52 8.07 16.96
CA PHE A 280 -8.17 6.91 16.32
C PHE A 280 -9.40 7.30 15.47
N GLY A 281 -10.34 8.07 16.03
CA GLY A 281 -11.59 8.40 15.33
C GLY A 281 -11.39 9.19 14.03
N ALA A 282 -10.45 10.15 14.03
CA ALA A 282 -10.14 10.94 12.85
C ALA A 282 -9.43 10.11 11.76
N MET A 283 -8.51 9.24 12.17
CA MET A 283 -7.81 8.34 11.26
C MET A 283 -8.78 7.35 10.60
N THR A 284 -9.68 6.74 11.37
CA THR A 284 -10.65 5.77 10.85
C THR A 284 -11.64 6.41 9.88
N ARG A 285 -12.14 7.61 10.19
CA ARG A 285 -13.03 8.36 9.28
C ARG A 285 -12.37 8.68 7.93
N PHE A 286 -11.05 8.83 7.88
CA PHE A 286 -10.31 8.99 6.63
C PHE A 286 -9.95 7.66 5.96
N ALA A 287 -9.65 6.63 6.75
CA ALA A 287 -9.29 5.32 6.23
C ALA A 287 -10.46 4.66 5.49
N LEU A 288 -11.70 4.80 5.98
CA LEU A 288 -12.90 4.21 5.38
C LEU A 288 -13.13 4.57 3.90
N PRO A 289 -13.23 5.87 3.50
CA PRO A 289 -13.40 6.22 2.09
C PRO A 289 -12.18 5.82 1.25
N GLN A 290 -10.98 5.88 1.85
CA GLN A 290 -9.76 5.49 1.17
C GLN A 290 -9.69 3.98 0.91
N ALA A 291 -10.23 3.16 1.81
CA ALA A 291 -10.40 1.73 1.62
C ALA A 291 -11.29 1.45 0.41
N GLY A 292 -12.44 2.14 0.34
CA GLY A 292 -13.35 2.06 -0.82
C GLY A 292 -12.67 2.44 -2.13
N SER A 293 -11.91 3.54 -2.16
CA SER A 293 -11.14 3.94 -3.34
C SER A 293 -10.09 2.91 -3.74
N SER A 294 -9.36 2.35 -2.76
CA SER A 294 -8.34 1.34 -3.02
C SER A 294 -8.94 0.04 -3.59
N LEU A 295 -10.15 -0.32 -3.16
CA LEU A 295 -10.88 -1.49 -3.65
C LEU A 295 -11.29 -1.35 -5.12
N LEU A 296 -11.76 -0.17 -5.52
CA LEU A 296 -12.05 0.10 -6.93
C LEU A 296 -10.77 0.02 -7.77
N GLY A 297 -9.63 0.42 -7.22
CA GLY A 297 -8.33 0.26 -7.87
C GLY A 297 -7.92 -1.21 -8.08
N ILE A 298 -8.29 -2.12 -7.17
CA ILE A 298 -8.00 -3.56 -7.28
C ILE A 298 -8.65 -4.18 -8.51
N GLN A 299 -9.78 -3.67 -9.00
CA GLN A 299 -10.44 -4.22 -10.19
C GLN A 299 -9.56 -4.17 -11.46
N SER A 300 -8.57 -3.26 -11.50
CA SER A 300 -7.58 -3.21 -12.58
C SER A 300 -6.46 -4.26 -12.46
N ILE A 301 -6.33 -4.91 -11.30
CA ILE A 301 -5.24 -5.82 -10.95
C ILE A 301 -5.78 -7.25 -10.98
N GLY A 302 -5.84 -7.85 -12.17
CA GLY A 302 -5.86 -9.31 -12.33
C GLY A 302 -7.20 -10.04 -12.27
N LEU A 303 -8.33 -9.34 -12.39
CA LEU A 303 -9.63 -9.98 -12.68
C LEU A 303 -9.56 -10.88 -13.92
N GLY A 304 -8.81 -10.48 -14.95
CA GLY A 304 -8.62 -11.29 -16.15
C GLY A 304 -7.95 -12.65 -15.90
N ILE A 305 -7.09 -12.77 -14.88
CA ILE A 305 -6.47 -14.06 -14.54
C ILE A 305 -7.49 -14.96 -13.84
N LEU A 306 -8.33 -14.40 -12.96
CA LEU A 306 -9.35 -15.17 -12.25
C LEU A 306 -10.54 -15.56 -13.12
N VAL A 307 -10.87 -14.74 -14.14
CA VAL A 307 -11.99 -14.99 -15.06
C VAL A 307 -11.63 -16.00 -16.15
N LEU A 308 -10.35 -16.11 -16.51
CA LEU A 308 -9.91 -17.01 -17.59
C LEU A 308 -9.63 -18.45 -17.15
N GLY A 309 -9.58 -18.72 -15.83
CA GLY A 309 -9.16 -20.02 -15.29
C GLY A 309 -7.65 -20.19 -15.37
#